data_AF-A0A1C5TYV8-F1
#
_entry.id   AF-A0A1C5TYV8-F1
#
_cell.length_a   1.000
_cell.length_b   1.000
_cell.length_c   1.000
_cell.angle_alpha   90.00
_cell.angle_beta   90.00
_cell.angle_gamma   90.00
#
_symmetry.space_group_name_H-M   'P 1'
#
loop_
_entity.id
_entity.type
_entity.pdbx_description
1 polymer ?
#
loop_
_entity_poly.entity_id
_entity_poly.type
_entity_poly.pdbx_seq_one_letter_code
_entity_poly.pdbx_strand_id
1 'polypeptide(L)'
;MIDRIIKPTSKQTVDAILSGDFSVVDKIKAAAKKDARQVFNAVSSGAVSLIWYDLPPVRCQSGAVSVMRYALHRSPQKADHLQLSCMEIKDGRIIPTSDRQYNILDGSGFLEFFRDLPGITNINYLEQ
;
A
#
# COMPACT_ATOMS: atom_id res chain seq x y z
N MET A 1 0.00 8.72 -13.54
CA MET A 1 0.30 8.33 -12.14
C MET A 1 0.19 6.82 -12.03
N ILE A 2 0.88 6.17 -11.09
CA ILE A 2 0.80 4.70 -10.91
C ILE A 2 -0.58 4.35 -10.39
N ASP A 3 -1.37 3.60 -11.15
CA ASP A 3 -2.73 3.18 -10.81
C ASP A 3 -2.77 1.83 -10.07
N ARG A 4 -1.73 1.01 -10.23
CA ARG A 4 -1.68 -0.33 -9.64
C ARG A 4 -0.26 -0.82 -9.36
N ILE A 5 -0.08 -1.51 -8.23
CA ILE A 5 1.14 -2.22 -7.86
C ILE A 5 0.81 -3.71 -7.69
N ILE A 6 1.57 -4.59 -8.34
CA ILE A 6 1.38 -6.05 -8.28
C ILE A 6 2.66 -6.72 -7.81
N LYS A 7 2.60 -7.40 -6.67
CA LYS A 7 3.67 -8.26 -6.15
C LYS A 7 3.55 -9.68 -6.74
N PRO A 8 4.64 -10.48 -6.67
CA PRO A 8 4.56 -11.89 -7.01
C PRO A 8 3.47 -12.59 -6.20
N THR A 9 2.70 -13.44 -6.86
CA THR A 9 1.70 -14.28 -6.20
C THR A 9 2.37 -15.39 -5.38
N SER A 10 1.64 -15.93 -4.40
CA SER A 10 2.11 -17.10 -3.66
C SER A 10 2.39 -18.29 -4.58
N LYS A 11 1.56 -18.49 -5.61
CA LYS A 11 1.75 -19.55 -6.62
C LYS A 11 3.08 -19.40 -7.35
N GLN A 12 3.35 -18.22 -7.92
CA GLN A 12 4.63 -17.95 -8.60
C GLN A 12 5.84 -18.14 -7.68
N THR A 13 5.70 -17.77 -6.41
CA THR A 13 6.76 -17.93 -5.41
C THR A 13 7.01 -19.40 -5.09
N VAL A 14 5.95 -20.21 -4.95
CA VAL A 14 6.06 -21.66 -4.75
C VAL A 14 6.66 -22.33 -5.97
N ASP A 15 6.21 -22.00 -7.17
CA ASP A 15 6.74 -22.54 -8.42
C ASP A 15 8.26 -22.26 -8.55
N ALA A 16 8.70 -21.05 -8.19
CA ALA A 16 10.12 -20.67 -8.17
C ALA A 16 10.95 -21.44 -7.12
N ILE A 17 10.39 -21.67 -5.93
CA ILE A 17 11.04 -22.49 -4.90
C ILE A 17 11.21 -23.94 -5.38
N LEU A 18 10.18 -24.51 -6.02
CA LEU A 18 10.20 -25.88 -6.52
C LEU A 18 11.13 -26.06 -7.72
N SER A 19 11.23 -25.06 -8.59
CA SER A 19 12.10 -25.11 -9.78
C SER A 19 13.54 -24.66 -9.50
N GLY A 20 13.77 -23.87 -8.44
CA GLY A 20 15.02 -23.17 -8.17
C GLY A 20 15.23 -21.90 -9.00
N ASP A 21 14.28 -21.54 -9.88
CA ASP A 21 14.37 -20.35 -10.75
C ASP A 21 13.48 -19.21 -10.23
N PHE A 22 14.11 -18.16 -9.73
CA PHE A 22 13.46 -16.94 -9.24
C PHE A 22 13.37 -15.81 -10.26
N SER A 23 13.85 -16.01 -11.49
CA SER A 23 13.97 -14.94 -12.50
C SER A 23 12.66 -14.19 -12.75
N VAL A 24 11.52 -14.90 -12.79
CA VAL A 24 10.19 -14.30 -12.96
C VAL A 24 9.75 -13.53 -11.71
N VAL A 25 9.93 -14.14 -10.54
CA VAL A 25 9.56 -13.54 -9.24
C VAL A 25 10.35 -12.25 -9.01
N ASP A 26 11.65 -12.26 -9.29
CA ASP A 26 12.53 -11.12 -9.12
C ASP A 26 12.19 -9.97 -10.07
N LYS A 27 11.87 -10.27 -11.33
CA LYS A 27 11.41 -9.26 -12.30
C LYS A 27 10.13 -8.56 -11.83
N ILE A 28 9.14 -9.35 -11.38
CA ILE A 28 7.87 -8.79 -10.87
C ILE A 28 8.12 -7.96 -9.61
N LYS A 29 8.91 -8.48 -8.66
CA LYS A 29 9.24 -7.79 -7.42
C LYS A 29 10.01 -6.49 -7.66
N ALA A 30 10.92 -6.47 -8.63
CA ALA A 30 11.68 -5.28 -9.00
C ALA A 30 10.77 -4.20 -9.60
N ALA A 31 9.85 -4.57 -10.50
CA ALA A 31 8.85 -3.66 -11.04
C ALA A 31 7.94 -3.09 -9.94
N ALA A 32 7.38 -3.96 -9.10
CA ALA A 32 6.54 -3.56 -7.97
C ALA A 32 7.26 -2.59 -7.01
N LYS A 33 8.53 -2.86 -6.70
CA LYS A 33 9.34 -2.00 -5.83
C LYS A 33 9.61 -0.64 -6.47
N LYS A 34 9.85 -0.60 -7.79
CA LYS A 34 10.04 0.65 -8.54
C LYS A 34 8.76 1.50 -8.51
N ASP A 35 7.60 0.89 -8.76
CA ASP A 35 6.33 1.62 -8.80
C ASP A 35 5.90 2.09 -7.41
N ALA A 36 6.03 1.24 -6.40
CA ALA A 36 5.80 1.62 -5.00
C ALA A 36 6.73 2.77 -4.56
N ARG A 37 7.98 2.79 -5.03
CA ARG A 37 8.93 3.87 -4.72
C ARG A 37 8.47 5.20 -5.29
N GLN A 38 7.94 5.20 -6.52
CA GLN A 38 7.41 6.41 -7.14
C GLN A 38 6.23 6.97 -6.34
N VAL A 39 5.29 6.11 -5.93
CA VAL A 39 4.15 6.52 -5.08
C VAL A 39 4.62 7.08 -3.75
N PHE A 40 5.51 6.37 -3.05
CA PHE A 40 6.04 6.81 -1.76
C PHE A 40 6.75 8.16 -1.85
N ASN A 41 7.59 8.35 -2.89
CA ASN A 41 8.31 9.59 -3.10
C ASN A 41 7.38 10.74 -3.50
N ALA A 42 6.32 10.48 -4.27
CA ALA A 42 5.34 11.50 -4.65
C ALA A 42 4.63 12.08 -3.41
N VAL A 43 4.24 11.23 -2.45
CA VAL A 43 3.65 11.68 -1.19
C VAL A 43 4.69 12.35 -0.29
N SER A 44 5.88 11.76 -0.15
CA SER A 44 6.98 12.30 0.67
C SER A 44 7.41 13.70 0.24
N SER A 45 7.54 13.92 -1.07
CA SER A 45 7.87 15.25 -1.63
C SER A 45 6.73 16.26 -1.52
N GLY A 46 5.49 15.81 -1.28
CA GLY A 46 4.31 16.66 -1.29
C GLY A 46 3.74 16.93 -2.69
N ALA A 47 4.28 16.32 -3.75
CA ALA A 47 3.72 16.39 -5.10
C ALA A 47 2.31 15.78 -5.17
N VAL A 48 2.03 14.82 -4.28
CA VAL A 48 0.69 14.27 -4.03
C VAL A 48 0.41 14.43 -2.53
N SER A 49 -0.74 15.02 -2.19
CA SER A 49 -1.13 15.23 -0.79
C SER A 49 -1.52 13.91 -0.10
N LEU A 50 -2.22 13.04 -0.83
CA LEU A 50 -2.76 11.80 -0.30
C LEU A 50 -2.96 10.77 -1.42
N ILE A 51 -2.59 9.53 -1.15
CA ILE A 51 -3.03 8.35 -1.92
C ILE A 51 -3.82 7.41 -1.00
N TRP A 52 -4.73 6.62 -1.57
CA TRP A 52 -5.38 5.55 -0.82
C TRP A 52 -5.58 4.30 -1.65
N TYR A 53 -5.71 3.18 -0.94
CA TYR A 53 -6.12 1.91 -1.51
C TYR A 53 -7.06 1.18 -0.56
N ASP A 54 -7.98 0.44 -1.15
CA ASP A 54 -8.98 -0.32 -0.43
C ASP A 54 -8.65 -1.81 -0.53
N LEU A 55 -8.77 -2.53 0.58
CA LEU A 55 -8.78 -3.99 0.56
C LEU A 55 -10.10 -4.49 -0.04
N PRO A 56 -10.15 -5.74 -0.53
CA PRO A 56 -11.38 -6.33 -1.02
C PRO A 56 -12.52 -6.20 0.02
N PRO A 57 -13.74 -5.81 -0.41
CA PRO A 57 -14.87 -5.66 0.49
C PRO A 57 -15.22 -6.99 1.17
N VAL A 58 -15.58 -6.91 2.45
CA VAL A 58 -16.06 -8.05 3.24
C VAL A 58 -17.53 -7.83 3.59
N ARG A 59 -18.34 -8.87 3.46
CA ARG A 59 -19.73 -8.85 3.91
C ARG A 59 -19.78 -9.24 5.39
N CYS A 60 -20.25 -8.33 6.23
CA CYS A 60 -20.49 -8.61 7.64
C CYS A 60 -21.68 -9.58 7.82
N GLN A 61 -21.76 -10.22 8.98
CA GLN A 61 -22.91 -11.06 9.36
C GLN A 61 -24.25 -10.30 9.30
N SER A 62 -24.23 -8.99 9.57
CA SER A 62 -25.40 -8.12 9.46
C SER A 62 -25.86 -7.85 8.01
N GLY A 63 -25.13 -8.35 7.01
CA GLY A 63 -25.38 -8.08 5.59
C GLY A 63 -24.71 -6.81 5.06
N ALA A 64 -24.26 -5.92 5.95
CA ALA A 64 -23.51 -4.71 5.62
C ALA A 64 -22.20 -5.05 4.89
N VAL A 65 -21.80 -4.17 3.96
CA VAL A 65 -20.51 -4.25 3.28
C VAL A 65 -19.52 -3.35 4.02
N SER A 66 -18.36 -3.93 4.36
CA SER A 66 -17.26 -3.24 5.02
C SER A 66 -16.02 -3.26 4.12
N VAL A 67 -15.30 -2.14 4.08
CA VAL A 67 -14.04 -1.99 3.34
C VAL A 67 -12.99 -1.44 4.28
N MET A 68 -11.81 -2.06 4.29
CA MET A 68 -10.64 -1.47 4.95
C MET A 68 -9.90 -0.58 3.97
N ARG A 69 -9.84 0.72 4.27
CA ARG A 69 -9.09 1.73 3.51
C ARG A 69 -7.79 2.06 4.20
N TYR A 70 -6.73 2.17 3.41
CA TYR A 70 -5.42 2.64 3.84
C TYR A 70 -5.08 3.91 3.07
N ALA A 71 -4.87 5.01 3.80
CA ALA A 71 -4.52 6.30 3.22
C ALA A 71 -3.10 6.70 3.64
N LEU A 72 -2.23 6.94 2.67
CA LEU A 72 -0.87 7.39 2.89
C LEU A 72 -0.78 8.89 2.61
N HIS A 73 -0.29 9.64 3.59
CA HIS A 73 -0.07 11.08 3.52
C HIS A 73 1.14 11.46 4.36
N ARG A 74 1.60 12.72 4.27
CA ARG A 74 2.65 13.23 5.18
C ARG A 74 2.14 13.20 6.61
N SER A 75 2.96 12.77 7.56
CA SER A 75 2.55 12.72 8.95
C SER A 75 2.32 14.14 9.47
N PRO A 76 1.16 14.43 10.09
CA PRO A 76 0.92 15.72 10.73
C PRO A 76 1.72 15.88 12.03
N GLN A 77 2.25 14.78 12.57
CA GLN A 77 2.95 14.75 13.86
C GLN A 77 4.48 14.80 13.70
N LYS A 78 5.02 14.25 12.60
CA LYS A 78 6.46 14.16 12.35
C LYS A 78 6.81 14.54 10.92
N ALA A 79 7.56 15.63 10.74
CA ALA A 79 7.87 16.19 9.43
C ALA A 79 8.67 15.25 8.51
N ASP A 80 9.44 14.33 9.10
CA ASP A 80 10.30 13.33 8.47
C ASP A 80 9.64 11.95 8.33
N HIS A 81 8.32 11.87 8.46
CA HIS A 81 7.57 10.62 8.31
C HIS A 81 6.38 10.77 7.36
N LEU A 82 6.07 9.67 6.69
CA LEU A 82 4.72 9.44 6.17
C LEU A 82 3.88 8.73 7.21
N GLN A 83 2.57 8.95 7.18
CA GLN A 83 1.59 8.22 7.96
C GLN A 83 0.68 7.45 7.01
N LEU A 84 0.50 6.17 7.30
CA LEU A 84 -0.49 5.30 6.71
C LEU A 84 -1.61 5.11 7.73
N SER A 85 -2.72 5.82 7.51
CA SER A 85 -3.92 5.70 8.32
C SER A 85 -4.79 4.58 7.78
N CYS A 86 -5.23 3.70 8.68
CA CYS A 86 -6.15 2.62 8.41
C CYS A 86 -7.53 2.96 8.98
N MET A 87 -8.57 2.76 8.17
CA MET A 87 -9.94 3.01 8.57
C MET A 87 -10.86 1.95 7.98
N GLU A 88 -11.86 1.53 8.74
CA GLU A 88 -12.98 0.74 8.25
C GLU A 88 -14.07 1.68 7.73
N ILE A 89 -14.52 1.48 6.51
CA ILE A 89 -15.68 2.14 5.93
C ILE A 89 -16.82 1.14 5.93
N LYS A 90 -17.85 1.41 6.73
CA LYS A 90 -19.01 0.53 6.90
C LYS A 90 -20.28 1.35 7.00
N ASP A 91 -21.25 1.06 6.14
CA ASP A 91 -22.54 1.77 6.06
C ASP A 91 -22.37 3.31 5.99
N GLY A 92 -21.38 3.77 5.22
CA GLY A 92 -21.04 5.19 5.07
C GLY A 92 -20.33 5.82 6.28
N ARG A 93 -20.10 5.06 7.36
CA ARG A 93 -19.35 5.51 8.53
C ARG A 93 -17.88 5.16 8.39
N ILE A 94 -17.02 6.09 8.81
CA ILE A 94 -15.58 5.91 8.87
C ILE A 94 -15.21 5.62 10.33
N ILE A 95 -14.58 4.47 10.56
CA ILE A 95 -14.10 4.03 11.86
C ILE A 95 -12.57 3.97 11.80
N PRO A 96 -11.84 4.92 12.40
CA PRO A 96 -10.38 4.85 12.47
C PRO A 96 -9.95 3.60 13.25
N THR A 97 -8.96 2.87 12.74
CA THR A 97 -8.52 1.61 13.37
C THR A 97 -7.08 1.69 13.85
N SER A 98 -6.16 2.13 13.00
CA SER A 98 -4.74 2.22 13.34
C SER A 98 -4.00 3.19 12.44
N ASP A 99 -2.91 3.73 12.95
CA ASP A 99 -1.95 4.50 12.17
C ASP A 99 -0.60 3.81 12.20
N ARG A 100 0.12 3.87 11.08
CA ARG A 100 1.52 3.46 10.99
C ARG A 100 2.36 4.59 10.42
N GLN A 101 3.55 4.80 10.96
CA GLN A 101 4.48 5.81 10.46
C GLN A 101 5.68 5.18 9.75
N TYR A 102 6.15 5.83 8.69
CA TYR A 102 7.29 5.39 7.89
C TYR A 102 8.31 6.51 7.79
N ASN A 103 9.54 6.28 8.24
CA ASN A 103 10.64 7.25 8.15
C ASN A 103 11.04 7.49 6.67
N ILE A 104 11.26 8.75 6.28
CA ILE A 104 11.60 9.11 4.89
C ILE A 104 13.10 9.34 4.65
N LEU A 105 13.93 9.39 5.70
CA LEU A 105 15.32 9.86 5.63
C LEU A 105 16.31 8.78 5.21
N ASP A 106 16.20 7.57 5.75
CA ASP A 106 17.21 6.51 5.59
C ASP A 106 16.79 5.37 4.65
N GLY A 107 15.58 5.48 4.07
CA GLY A 107 15.00 4.49 3.18
C GLY A 107 14.40 3.26 3.87
N SER A 108 14.54 3.10 5.19
CA SER A 108 13.95 2.00 5.96
C SER A 108 12.42 2.06 5.90
N GLY A 109 11.83 3.25 6.06
CA GLY A 109 10.38 3.41 6.03
C GLY A 109 9.76 3.04 4.69
N PHE A 110 10.47 3.23 3.58
CA PHE A 110 10.00 2.71 2.30
C PHE A 110 10.00 1.19 2.25
N LEU A 111 11.03 0.53 2.79
CA LEU A 111 11.08 -0.93 2.79
C LEU A 111 9.94 -1.49 3.65
N GLU A 112 9.61 -0.84 4.75
CA GLU A 112 8.44 -1.19 5.56
C GLU A 112 7.14 -0.97 4.80
N PHE A 113 6.92 0.21 4.21
CA PHE A 113 5.75 0.49 3.36
C PHE A 113 5.60 -0.55 2.26
N PHE A 114 6.67 -0.82 1.50
CA PHE A 114 6.63 -1.80 0.42
C PHE A 114 6.34 -3.20 0.94
N ARG A 115 6.88 -3.60 2.10
CA ARG A 115 6.55 -4.89 2.72
C ARG A 115 5.07 -4.98 3.08
N ASP A 116 4.53 -3.93 3.68
CA ASP A 116 3.16 -3.90 4.20
C ASP A 116 2.08 -3.78 3.10
N LEU A 117 2.45 -3.38 1.87
CA LEU A 117 1.52 -3.36 0.75
C LEU A 117 0.87 -4.74 0.50
N PRO A 118 -0.42 -4.80 0.14
CA PRO A 118 -1.04 -6.04 -0.34
C PRO A 118 -0.37 -6.62 -1.58
N GLY A 119 -0.72 -7.85 -1.94
CA GLY A 119 -0.24 -8.50 -3.16
C GLY A 119 -0.65 -7.76 -4.43
N ILE A 120 -1.88 -7.22 -4.46
CA ILE A 120 -2.39 -6.33 -5.50
C ILE A 120 -2.90 -5.07 -4.80
N THR A 121 -2.42 -3.92 -5.23
CA THR A 121 -2.81 -2.63 -4.66
C THR A 121 -3.25 -1.69 -5.76
N ASN A 122 -4.53 -1.32 -5.77
CA ASN A 122 -5.07 -0.30 -6.68
C ASN A 122 -4.92 1.06 -6.00
N ILE A 123 -4.08 1.92 -6.58
CA ILE A 123 -3.69 3.20 -6.00
C ILE A 123 -4.61 4.28 -6.55
N ASN A 124 -5.24 5.02 -5.64
CA ASN A 124 -6.06 6.18 -5.94
C ASN A 124 -5.38 7.44 -5.41
N TYR A 125 -5.69 8.58 -6.02
CA TYR A 125 -5.10 9.87 -5.72
C TYR A 125 -6.21 10.86 -5.37
N LEU A 126 -5.97 11.72 -4.39
CA LEU A 126 -6.92 12.79 -4.10
C LEU A 126 -6.91 13.75 -5.29
N GLU A 127 -8.10 14.11 -5.78
CA GLU A 127 -8.25 15.09 -6.86
C GLU A 127 -7.53 16.39 -6.47
N GLN A 128 -6.85 17.00 -7.45
CA GLN A 128 -6.10 18.26 -7.28
C GLN A 128 -7.02 19.47 -7.41
#